data_AF-A0A429GS32-F1
#
_entry.id   AF-A0A429GS32-F1
#
_cell.length_a   1.000
_cell.length_b   1.000
_cell.length_c   1.000
_cell.angle_alpha   90.00
_cell.angle_beta   90.00
_cell.angle_gamma   90.00
#
_symmetry.space_group_name_H-M   'P 1'
#
loop_
_entity.id
_entity.type
_entity.pdbx_description
1 polymer ?
#
loop_
_entity_poly.entity_id
_entity_poly.type
_entity_poly.pdbx_seq_one_letter_code
_entity_poly.pdbx_strand_id
1 'polypeptide(L)'
;MAFIGLKGKEVIFWLSATLGLEAYSVFSNPPIALAYRILNFVWPPLAAISAMGSRDIKKVIKILAILIIALNLYSIYAAVSLRERYMGYFWLYNQQEYLAASWLSSSNLTVSCDVKASYLLSDYLNMRTDVFKYLRGKPELFFLYGEMLRNGYVLYGGYIMDFDPKKLLDFSLIYSNGQVEIYG
;
A
#
# COMPACT_ATOMS: atom_id res chain seq x y z
N MET A 1 1.78 17.22 -26.56
CA MET A 1 1.01 17.96 -27.58
C MET A 1 0.28 16.98 -28.48
N ALA A 2 -0.94 16.56 -28.12
CA ALA A 2 -1.78 15.66 -28.92
C ALA A 2 -3.26 16.07 -28.89
N PHE A 3 -3.53 17.39 -28.94
CA PHE A 3 -4.88 17.96 -28.83
C PHE A 3 -5.36 18.62 -30.14
N ILE A 4 -4.67 18.40 -31.26
CA ILE A 4 -5.01 19.05 -32.54
C ILE A 4 -5.99 18.12 -33.27
N GLY A 5 -7.29 18.21 -32.95
CA GLY A 5 -8.33 17.53 -33.72
C GLY A 5 -9.68 17.28 -33.03
N LEU A 6 -9.79 17.44 -31.70
CA LEU A 6 -11.03 17.13 -30.99
C LEU A 6 -12.02 18.30 -31.05
N LYS A 7 -13.26 18.07 -31.50
CA LYS A 7 -14.35 19.06 -31.44
C LYS A 7 -14.90 19.17 -30.01
N GLY A 8 -15.47 20.32 -29.65
CA GLY A 8 -15.80 20.67 -28.25
C GLY A 8 -16.55 19.63 -27.39
N LYS A 9 -17.40 18.77 -28.00
CA LYS A 9 -18.08 17.68 -27.27
C LYS A 9 -17.13 16.55 -26.84
N GLU A 10 -16.10 16.28 -27.63
CA GLU A 10 -15.12 15.22 -27.38
C GLU A 10 -14.14 15.64 -26.27
N VAL A 11 -13.85 16.94 -26.18
CA VAL A 11 -13.06 17.53 -25.08
C VAL A 11 -13.84 17.45 -23.76
N ILE A 12 -15.14 17.78 -23.77
CA ILE A 12 -15.99 17.69 -22.57
C ILE A 12 -16.12 16.24 -22.09
N PHE A 13 -16.25 15.28 -23.01
CA PHE A 13 -16.29 13.85 -22.68
C PHE A 13 -14.99 13.40 -21.99
N TRP A 14 -13.83 13.73 -22.57
CA TRP A 14 -12.54 13.44 -21.97
C TRP A 14 -12.36 14.10 -20.60
N LEU A 15 -12.73 15.38 -20.48
CA LEU A 15 -12.63 16.13 -19.24
C LEU A 15 -13.52 15.50 -18.15
N SER A 16 -14.71 15.04 -18.50
CA SER A 16 -15.63 14.39 -17.55
C SER A 16 -15.10 13.05 -17.05
N ALA A 17 -14.44 12.27 -17.92
CA ALA A 17 -13.80 11.02 -17.53
C ALA A 17 -12.58 11.27 -16.62
N THR A 18 -11.75 12.27 -16.91
CA THR A 18 -10.60 12.64 -16.06
C THR A 18 -11.03 13.23 -14.73
N LEU A 19 -12.05 14.09 -14.71
CA LEU A 19 -12.60 14.66 -13.47
C LEU A 19 -13.29 13.60 -12.62
N GLY A 20 -13.95 12.61 -13.24
CA GLY A 20 -14.46 11.44 -12.52
C GLY A 20 -13.34 10.62 -11.88
N LEU A 21 -12.17 10.56 -12.52
CA LEU A 21 -10.98 9.86 -12.02
C LEU A 21 -10.34 10.59 -10.84
N GLU A 22 -10.25 11.92 -10.90
CA GLU A 22 -9.75 12.75 -9.80
C GLU A 22 -10.74 12.81 -8.63
N ALA A 23 -12.03 13.00 -8.88
CA ALA A 23 -13.03 12.96 -7.81
C ALA A 23 -13.03 11.59 -7.14
N TYR A 24 -12.96 10.51 -7.92
CA TYR A 24 -12.90 9.17 -7.35
C TYR A 24 -11.60 8.91 -6.59
N SER A 25 -10.42 9.35 -7.06
CA SER A 25 -9.18 9.19 -6.31
C SER A 25 -9.19 9.97 -4.98
N VAL A 26 -9.86 11.13 -4.95
CA VAL A 26 -10.06 11.92 -3.74
C VAL A 26 -11.03 11.25 -2.76
N PHE A 27 -12.08 10.59 -3.26
CA PHE A 27 -13.14 10.02 -2.41
C PHE A 27 -13.04 8.49 -2.20
N SER A 28 -12.19 7.79 -2.93
CA SER A 28 -12.02 6.34 -2.82
C SER A 28 -10.81 5.99 -1.98
N ASN A 29 -11.08 5.46 -0.80
CA ASN A 29 -10.11 4.83 0.07
C ASN A 29 -10.45 3.32 0.07
N PRO A 30 -9.54 2.36 -0.25
CA PRO A 30 -8.09 2.48 -0.34
C PRO A 30 -7.50 2.48 -1.80
N PRO A 31 -6.25 2.97 -1.95
CA PRO A 31 -5.52 3.10 -3.24
C PRO A 31 -5.33 1.83 -4.07
N ILE A 32 -5.41 0.63 -3.49
CA ILE A 32 -5.32 -0.66 -4.20
C ILE A 32 -6.41 -0.81 -5.27
N ALA A 33 -7.54 -0.11 -5.11
CA ALA A 33 -8.61 -0.08 -6.09
C ALA A 33 -8.25 0.69 -7.38
N LEU A 34 -7.20 1.53 -7.38
CA LEU A 34 -6.87 2.38 -8.52
C LEU A 34 -6.30 1.56 -9.70
N ALA A 35 -5.39 0.62 -9.43
CA ALA A 35 -4.73 -0.19 -10.46
C ALA A 35 -5.72 -1.03 -11.29
N TYR A 36 -6.67 -1.71 -10.61
CA TYR A 36 -7.71 -2.50 -11.28
C TYR A 36 -8.74 -1.62 -12.02
N ARG A 37 -8.98 -0.39 -11.55
CA ARG A 37 -10.05 0.47 -12.08
C ARG A 37 -9.58 1.41 -13.18
N ILE A 38 -8.28 1.67 -13.34
CA ILE A 38 -7.71 2.35 -14.51
C ILE A 38 -8.22 1.71 -15.81
N LEU A 39 -8.36 0.38 -15.85
CA LEU A 39 -8.94 -0.34 -16.99
C LEU A 39 -10.38 0.08 -17.29
N ASN A 40 -11.22 0.25 -16.26
CA ASN A 40 -12.62 0.68 -16.40
C ASN A 40 -12.73 2.13 -16.90
N PHE A 41 -11.72 2.97 -16.63
CA PHE A 41 -11.70 4.37 -17.08
C PHE A 41 -11.03 4.56 -18.44
N VAL A 42 -10.10 3.67 -18.81
CA VAL A 42 -9.44 3.67 -20.13
C VAL A 42 -10.33 3.05 -21.20
N TRP A 43 -11.26 2.15 -20.82
CA TRP A 43 -12.17 1.50 -21.77
C TRP A 43 -13.13 2.44 -22.52
N PRO A 44 -13.85 3.36 -21.86
CA PRO A 44 -14.77 4.28 -22.54
C PRO A 44 -14.10 5.17 -23.62
N PRO A 45 -12.95 5.83 -23.38
CA PRO A 45 -12.28 6.61 -24.43
C PRO A 45 -11.69 5.73 -25.55
N LEU A 46 -11.24 4.50 -25.25
CA LEU A 46 -10.83 3.55 -26.28
C LEU A 46 -11.99 3.12 -27.18
N ALA A 47 -13.16 2.86 -26.61
CA ALA A 47 -14.36 2.49 -27.36
C ALA A 47 -14.84 3.64 -28.27
N ALA A 48 -14.79 4.88 -27.77
CA ALA A 48 -15.13 6.07 -28.55
C ALA A 48 -14.16 6.29 -29.73
N ILE A 49 -12.85 6.18 -29.51
CA ILE A 49 -11.83 6.33 -30.57
C ILE A 49 -11.93 5.21 -31.60
N SER A 50 -12.27 3.99 -31.17
CA SER A 50 -12.52 2.84 -32.06
C SER A 50 -13.75 3.06 -32.94
N ALA A 51 -14.84 3.59 -32.38
CA ALA A 51 -16.06 3.89 -33.12
C ALA A 51 -15.88 5.01 -34.16
N MET A 52 -14.96 5.94 -33.93
CA MET A 52 -14.66 7.04 -34.85
C MET A 52 -13.80 6.64 -36.07
N GLY A 53 -13.35 5.38 -36.18
CA GLY A 53 -12.65 4.88 -37.38
C GLY A 53 -11.30 5.55 -37.69
N SER A 54 -10.63 6.09 -36.66
CA SER A 54 -9.42 6.89 -36.86
C SER A 54 -8.19 6.04 -37.22
N ARG A 55 -7.46 6.43 -38.28
CA ARG A 55 -6.23 5.75 -38.76
C ARG A 55 -5.08 5.72 -37.74
N ASP A 56 -5.11 6.60 -36.75
CA ASP A 56 -4.08 6.71 -35.71
C ASP A 56 -4.35 5.86 -34.45
N ILE A 57 -5.39 5.03 -34.45
CA ILE A 57 -5.76 4.21 -33.28
C ILE A 57 -4.61 3.31 -32.79
N LYS A 58 -3.78 2.81 -33.71
CA LYS A 58 -2.58 2.03 -33.36
C LYS A 58 -1.57 2.84 -32.53
N LYS A 59 -1.41 4.14 -32.81
CA LYS A 59 -0.53 5.02 -32.03
C LYS A 59 -1.12 5.30 -30.65
N VAL A 60 -2.42 5.55 -30.56
CA VAL A 60 -3.12 5.80 -29.30
C VAL A 60 -3.05 4.57 -28.38
N ILE A 61 -3.32 3.37 -28.92
CA ILE A 61 -3.19 2.11 -28.19
C ILE A 61 -1.75 1.91 -27.70
N LYS A 62 -0.74 2.20 -28.55
CA LYS A 62 0.67 2.08 -28.16
C LYS A 62 1.04 3.03 -27.02
N ILE A 63 0.57 4.28 -27.05
CA ILE A 63 0.81 5.28 -26.00
C ILE A 63 0.14 4.84 -24.68
N LEU A 64 -1.12 4.40 -24.75
CA LEU A 64 -1.85 3.91 -23.57
C LEU A 64 -1.19 2.66 -22.97
N ALA A 65 -0.74 1.72 -23.81
CA ALA A 65 -0.02 0.54 -23.35
C ALA A 65 1.27 0.93 -22.62
N ILE A 66 2.05 1.87 -23.17
CA ILE A 66 3.27 2.38 -22.51
C ILE A 66 2.93 3.04 -21.16
N LEU A 67 1.86 3.85 -21.10
CA LEU A 67 1.42 4.49 -19.87
C LEU A 67 1.02 3.46 -18.81
N ILE A 68 0.22 2.46 -19.18
CA ILE A 68 -0.21 1.38 -18.27
C ILE A 68 1.00 0.61 -17.76
N ILE A 69 1.95 0.26 -18.64
CA ILE A 69 3.18 -0.43 -18.25
C ILE A 69 3.97 0.43 -17.27
N ALA A 70 4.16 1.72 -17.56
CA ALA A 70 4.89 2.64 -16.69
C ALA A 70 4.22 2.78 -15.30
N LEU A 71 2.90 2.89 -15.24
CA LEU A 71 2.15 2.98 -13.97
C LEU A 71 2.26 1.69 -13.14
N ASN A 72 2.22 0.52 -13.79
CA ASN A 72 2.38 -0.76 -13.09
C ASN A 72 3.82 -0.95 -12.60
N LEU A 73 4.82 -0.59 -13.40
CA LEU A 73 6.23 -0.62 -12.99
C LEU A 73 6.47 0.31 -11.79
N TYR A 74 5.91 1.52 -11.82
CA TYR A 74 5.97 2.43 -10.69
C TYR A 74 5.27 1.84 -9.46
N SER A 75 4.09 1.23 -9.62
CA SER A 75 3.35 0.62 -8.50
C SER A 75 4.14 -0.50 -7.84
N ILE A 76 4.80 -1.37 -8.63
CA ILE A 76 5.67 -2.44 -8.13
C ILE A 76 6.89 -1.84 -7.41
N TYR A 77 7.52 -0.84 -8.01
CA TYR A 77 8.65 -0.14 -7.41
C TYR A 77 8.27 0.56 -6.10
N ALA A 78 7.13 1.23 -6.06
CA ALA A 78 6.59 1.89 -4.88
C ALA A 78 6.25 0.89 -3.78
N ALA A 79 5.69 -0.27 -4.13
CA ALA A 79 5.37 -1.34 -3.17
C ALA A 79 6.63 -1.99 -2.57
N VAL A 80 7.60 -2.35 -3.41
CA VAL A 80 8.75 -3.17 -3.01
C VAL A 80 9.92 -2.34 -2.50
N SER A 81 10.30 -1.31 -3.27
CA SER A 81 11.52 -0.53 -3.02
C SER A 81 11.26 0.66 -2.10
N LEU A 82 10.20 1.45 -2.37
CA LEU A 82 9.89 2.63 -1.56
C LEU A 82 9.05 2.28 -0.32
N ARG A 83 8.27 1.19 -0.39
CA ARG A 83 7.31 0.76 0.64
C ARG A 83 6.34 1.87 1.03
N GLU A 84 5.79 2.54 0.02
CA GLU A 84 4.87 3.64 0.22
C GLU A 84 3.58 3.18 0.93
N ARG A 85 2.98 4.09 1.69
CA ARG A 85 1.70 3.87 2.36
C ARG A 85 0.67 3.36 1.36
N TYR A 86 -0.10 2.36 1.77
CA TYR A 86 -1.20 1.76 0.99
C TYR A 86 -0.83 1.00 -0.29
N MET A 87 0.46 0.89 -0.64
CA MET A 87 0.93 0.15 -1.83
C MET A 87 1.20 -1.34 -1.55
N GLY A 88 0.62 -1.91 -0.49
CA GLY A 88 0.70 -3.36 -0.24
C GLY A 88 1.97 -3.84 0.47
N TYR A 89 2.84 -2.95 0.97
CA TYR A 89 4.06 -3.36 1.69
C TYR A 89 3.78 -4.21 2.95
N PHE A 90 2.53 -4.22 3.44
CA PHE A 90 2.13 -5.03 4.58
C PHE A 90 2.17 -6.55 4.33
N TRP A 91 2.37 -6.99 3.08
CA TRP A 91 2.66 -8.40 2.74
C TRP A 91 4.15 -8.67 2.56
N LEU A 92 5.02 -7.66 2.67
CA LEU A 92 6.45 -7.78 2.47
C LEU A 92 7.17 -7.86 3.80
N TYR A 93 7.84 -8.98 4.04
CA TYR A 93 8.66 -9.19 5.22
C TYR A 93 10.15 -9.15 4.89
N ASN A 94 10.93 -8.47 5.73
CA ASN A 94 12.38 -8.46 5.64
C ASN A 94 12.98 -9.68 6.35
N GLN A 95 14.19 -10.07 5.92
CA GLN A 95 14.95 -11.12 6.62
C GLN A 95 15.16 -10.79 8.10
N GLN A 96 15.40 -9.52 8.45
CA GLN A 96 15.56 -9.10 9.84
C GLN A 96 14.26 -9.20 10.65
N GLU A 97 13.10 -8.99 10.01
CA GLU A 97 11.79 -9.20 10.67
C GLU A 97 11.58 -10.68 10.96
N TYR A 98 11.90 -11.55 10.00
CA TYR A 98 11.80 -13.00 10.18
C TYR A 98 12.76 -13.52 11.26
N LEU A 99 14.00 -13.03 11.31
CA LEU A 99 14.97 -13.43 12.33
C LEU A 99 14.53 -13.00 13.74
N ALA A 100 14.03 -11.78 13.90
CA ALA A 100 13.51 -11.31 15.17
C ALA A 100 12.27 -12.12 15.62
N ALA A 101 11.38 -12.41 14.68
CA ALA A 101 10.19 -13.22 14.91
C ALA A 101 10.56 -14.67 15.29
N SER A 102 11.53 -15.27 14.60
CA SER A 102 12.04 -16.61 14.92
C SER A 102 12.79 -16.68 16.24
N TRP A 103 13.47 -15.60 16.66
CA TRP A 103 14.06 -15.52 17.98
C TRP A 103 12.96 -15.50 19.06
N LEU A 104 11.93 -14.68 18.83
CA LEU A 104 10.76 -14.58 19.70
C LEU A 104 9.93 -15.86 19.80
N SER A 105 9.87 -16.68 18.76
CA SER A 105 9.06 -17.90 18.75
C SER A 105 9.52 -18.96 19.75
N SER A 106 10.73 -18.82 20.29
CA SER A 106 11.22 -19.64 21.42
C SER A 106 10.59 -19.24 22.77
N SER A 107 9.97 -18.06 22.85
CA SER A 107 9.28 -17.55 24.03
C SER A 107 7.79 -17.91 24.01
N ASN A 108 7.21 -18.17 25.18
CA ASN A 108 5.77 -18.43 25.34
C ASN A 108 4.97 -17.16 25.73
N LEU A 109 5.53 -15.98 25.41
CA LEU A 109 4.97 -14.69 25.77
C LEU A 109 3.98 -14.20 24.70
N THR A 110 3.05 -13.33 25.11
CA THR A 110 2.09 -12.74 24.17
C THR A 110 2.66 -11.45 23.61
N VAL A 111 2.79 -11.38 22.29
CA VAL A 111 3.40 -10.24 21.61
C VAL A 111 2.33 -9.29 21.09
N SER A 112 2.35 -8.05 21.55
CA SER A 112 1.51 -7.01 20.97
C SER A 112 2.13 -6.44 19.71
N CYS A 113 1.30 -6.27 18.68
CA CYS A 113 1.74 -5.87 17.36
C CYS A 113 0.57 -5.26 16.55
N ASP A 114 0.85 -4.84 15.32
CA ASP A 114 -0.17 -4.46 14.34
C ASP A 114 -0.60 -5.67 13.47
N VAL A 115 -1.46 -5.45 12.48
CA VAL A 115 -1.96 -6.55 11.63
C VAL A 115 -0.85 -7.19 10.79
N LYS A 116 0.10 -6.40 10.26
CA LYS A 116 1.25 -6.93 9.49
C LYS A 116 2.05 -7.91 10.34
N ALA A 117 2.52 -7.46 11.51
CA ALA A 117 3.35 -8.29 12.37
C ALA A 117 2.56 -9.46 12.98
N SER A 118 1.25 -9.30 13.20
CA SER A 118 0.37 -10.40 13.62
C SER A 118 0.37 -11.52 12.59
N TYR A 119 0.28 -11.24 11.29
CA TYR A 119 0.35 -12.26 10.24
C TYR A 119 1.68 -13.03 10.30
N LEU A 120 2.81 -12.32 10.41
CA LEU A 120 4.13 -12.97 10.53
C LEU A 120 4.25 -13.85 11.79
N LEU A 121 3.84 -13.34 12.95
CA LEU A 121 4.05 -14.01 14.23
C LEU A 121 3.03 -15.14 14.47
N SER A 122 1.75 -14.86 14.24
CA SER A 122 0.67 -15.85 14.41
C SER A 122 0.68 -16.89 13.31
N ASP A 123 0.62 -16.47 12.04
CA ASP A 123 0.27 -17.40 10.96
C ASP A 123 1.49 -18.15 10.43
N TYR A 124 2.68 -17.53 10.43
CA TYR A 124 3.92 -18.21 10.01
C TYR A 124 4.64 -18.93 11.15
N LEU A 125 4.56 -18.42 12.39
CA LEU A 125 5.34 -18.93 13.52
C LEU A 125 4.48 -19.46 14.69
N ASN A 126 3.15 -19.49 14.57
CA ASN A 126 2.22 -20.00 15.58
C ASN A 126 2.37 -19.34 16.96
N MET A 127 2.74 -18.06 17.01
CA MET A 127 2.88 -17.30 18.25
C MET A 127 1.56 -16.68 18.72
N ARG A 128 1.44 -16.46 20.03
CA ARG A 128 0.32 -15.70 20.60
C ARG A 128 0.52 -14.21 20.36
N THR A 129 -0.42 -13.59 19.66
CA THR A 129 -0.38 -12.16 19.33
C THR A 129 -1.61 -11.44 19.86
N ASP A 130 -1.43 -10.19 20.28
CA ASP A 130 -2.52 -9.32 20.74
C ASP A 130 -2.49 -8.00 19.99
N VAL A 131 -3.29 -7.94 18.92
CA VAL A 131 -3.27 -6.86 17.94
C VAL A 131 -3.74 -5.55 18.60
N PHE A 132 -2.94 -4.50 18.50
CA PHE A 132 -3.22 -3.16 19.03
C PHE A 132 -3.31 -3.03 20.56
N LYS A 133 -2.94 -4.06 21.34
CA LYS A 133 -2.92 -3.95 22.82
C LYS A 133 -2.07 -2.77 23.29
N TYR A 134 -0.93 -2.51 22.64
CA TYR A 134 -0.06 -1.35 22.89
C TYR A 134 -0.75 0.02 22.73
N LEU A 135 -1.91 0.10 22.06
CA LEU A 135 -2.68 1.34 21.98
C LEU A 135 -3.52 1.61 23.24
N ARG A 136 -3.85 0.57 24.01
CA ARG A 136 -4.74 0.63 25.19
C ARG A 136 -3.97 0.59 26.52
N GLY A 137 -2.72 0.13 26.52
CA GLY A 137 -1.87 0.05 27.70
C GLY A 137 -0.53 -0.60 27.38
N LYS A 138 0.29 -0.82 28.41
CA LYS A 138 1.61 -1.45 28.28
C LYS A 138 1.47 -2.99 28.14
N PRO A 139 1.74 -3.59 26.96
CA PRO A 139 1.84 -5.04 26.79
C PRO A 139 3.12 -5.61 27.42
N GLU A 140 3.15 -6.95 27.58
CA GLU A 140 4.36 -7.69 28.01
C GLU A 140 5.49 -7.55 27.00
N LEU A 141 5.18 -7.73 25.72
CA LEU A 141 6.10 -7.50 24.61
C LEU A 141 5.41 -6.69 23.54
N PHE A 142 6.13 -5.75 22.95
CA PHE A 142 5.70 -4.98 21.79
C PHE A 142 6.69 -5.12 20.65
N PHE A 143 6.21 -5.58 19.50
CA PHE A 143 7.00 -5.77 18.29
C PHE A 143 6.87 -4.56 17.38
N LEU A 144 7.99 -3.86 17.18
CA LEU A 144 8.09 -2.69 16.33
C LEU A 144 9.03 -2.97 15.15
N TYR A 145 8.55 -2.82 13.92
CA TYR A 145 9.38 -2.87 12.72
C TYR A 145 9.63 -1.48 12.15
N GLY A 146 10.73 -1.29 11.44
CA GLY A 146 11.21 0.02 11.00
C GLY A 146 10.20 0.80 10.14
N GLU A 147 9.45 0.12 9.26
CA GLU A 147 8.42 0.78 8.47
C GLU A 147 7.26 1.29 9.32
N MET A 148 6.99 0.73 10.50
CA MET A 148 5.95 1.23 11.39
C MET A 148 6.26 2.64 11.90
N LEU A 149 7.54 2.95 12.13
CA LEU A 149 7.98 4.29 12.52
C LEU A 149 7.88 5.30 11.37
N ARG A 150 8.10 4.85 10.13
CA ARG A 150 8.10 5.73 8.94
C ARG A 150 6.69 5.96 8.39
N ASN A 151 5.92 4.89 8.29
CA ASN A 151 4.62 4.88 7.63
C ASN A 151 3.45 4.88 8.61
N GLY A 152 3.66 4.48 9.86
CA GLY A 152 2.59 4.18 10.79
C GLY A 152 2.26 2.69 10.82
N TYR A 153 1.31 2.32 11.68
CA TYR A 153 0.92 0.93 11.89
C TYR A 153 -0.20 0.49 10.95
N VAL A 154 -0.15 -0.79 10.57
CA VAL A 154 -1.08 -1.38 9.62
C VAL A 154 -2.32 -1.90 10.33
N LEU A 155 -3.46 -1.40 9.87
CA LEU A 155 -4.80 -1.91 10.14
C LEU A 155 -5.17 -3.03 9.16
N TYR A 156 -6.37 -3.58 9.33
CA TYR A 156 -6.91 -4.58 8.42
C TYR A 156 -6.95 -4.08 6.97
N GLY A 157 -6.60 -4.90 5.98
CA GLY A 157 -6.73 -4.55 4.55
C GLY A 157 -5.74 -3.50 4.02
N GLY A 158 -4.64 -3.23 4.74
CA GLY A 158 -3.59 -2.30 4.30
C GLY A 158 -3.87 -0.83 4.58
N TYR A 159 -4.91 -0.54 5.38
CA TYR A 159 -5.11 0.81 5.94
C TYR A 159 -4.00 1.10 6.97
N ILE A 160 -3.59 2.36 7.08
CA ILE A 160 -2.46 2.76 7.91
C ILE A 160 -2.87 3.96 8.76
N MET A 161 -2.49 3.93 10.02
CA MET A 161 -2.63 5.07 10.94
C MET A 161 -1.26 5.49 11.44
N ASP A 162 -1.08 6.80 11.65
CA ASP A 162 0.19 7.33 12.15
C ASP A 162 0.51 6.76 13.53
N PHE A 163 1.77 6.36 13.71
CA PHE A 163 2.29 5.89 14.98
C PHE A 163 2.92 7.06 15.74
N ASP A 164 2.55 7.25 17.01
CA ASP A 164 3.18 8.24 17.89
C ASP A 164 4.37 7.61 18.65
N PRO A 165 5.63 8.00 18.34
CA PRO A 165 6.81 7.43 18.99
C PRO A 165 6.85 7.73 20.50
N LYS A 166 6.13 8.74 20.99
CA LYS A 166 6.09 9.05 22.43
C LYS A 166 5.52 7.90 23.24
N LYS A 167 4.71 7.03 22.62
CA LYS A 167 4.21 5.83 23.28
C LYS A 167 5.33 4.87 23.70
N LEU A 168 6.48 4.90 23.04
CA LEU A 168 7.62 4.04 23.36
C LEU A 168 8.36 4.47 24.64
N LEU A 169 8.12 5.67 25.16
CA LEU A 169 8.87 6.21 26.32
C LEU A 169 8.67 5.39 27.61
N ASP A 170 7.52 4.73 27.74
CA ASP A 170 7.20 3.89 28.91
C ASP A 170 7.71 2.44 28.78
N PHE A 171 8.36 2.13 27.65
CA PHE A 171 8.83 0.80 27.34
C PHE A 171 10.35 0.70 27.41
N SER A 172 10.82 -0.44 27.90
CA SER A 172 12.24 -0.78 27.90
C SER A 172 12.58 -1.55 26.63
N LEU A 173 13.62 -1.14 25.91
CA LEU A 173 14.12 -1.86 24.75
C LEU A 173 14.83 -3.16 25.20
N ILE A 174 14.34 -4.31 24.74
CA ILE A 174 14.86 -5.64 25.09
C ILE A 174 15.73 -6.19 23.96
N TYR A 175 15.38 -5.90 22.72
CA TYR A 175 16.09 -6.37 21.52
C TYR A 175 16.03 -5.32 20.43
N SER A 176 17.13 -5.17 19.69
CA SER A 176 17.18 -4.40 18.45
C SER A 176 18.17 -5.03 17.48
N ASN A 177 17.76 -5.15 16.21
CA ASN A 177 18.63 -5.56 15.10
C ASN A 177 18.71 -4.49 13.99
N GLY A 178 18.35 -3.24 14.32
CA GLY A 178 18.35 -2.10 13.41
C GLY A 178 17.18 -2.04 12.41
N GLN A 179 16.39 -3.09 12.27
CA GLN A 179 15.14 -3.10 11.49
C GLN A 179 13.92 -3.47 12.33
N VAL A 180 14.12 -4.24 13.39
CA VAL A 180 13.10 -4.60 14.37
C VAL A 180 13.62 -4.28 15.76
N GLU A 181 12.72 -3.72 16.56
CA GLU A 181 12.88 -3.40 17.96
C GLU A 181 11.79 -4.10 18.75
N ILE A 182 12.16 -4.70 19.88
CA ILE A 182 11.22 -5.39 20.77
C ILE A 182 11.31 -4.72 22.14
N TYR A 183 10.15 -4.36 22.65
CA TYR A 183 9.95 -3.55 23.85
C TYR A 183 9.20 -4.33 24.93
N GLY A 184 9.45 -4.07 26.22
CA GLY A 184 8.69 -4.62 27.37
C GLY A 184 8.72 -3.77 28.63
#